data_AF-A0A3S0Q3M4-F1
#
_entry.id   AF-A0A3S0Q3M4-F1
#
_cell.length_a   1.000
_cell.length_b   1.000
_cell.length_c   1.000
_cell.angle_alpha   90.00
_cell.angle_beta   90.00
_cell.angle_gamma   90.00
#
_symmetry.space_group_name_H-M   'P 1'
#
loop_
_entity.id
_entity.type
_entity.pdbx_description
1 polymer ?
#
loop_
_entity_poly.entity_id
_entity_poly.type
_entity_poly.pdbx_seq_one_letter_code
_entity_poly.pdbx_strand_id
1 'polypeptide(L)' 'MLWCSNAYLWISKYSSRKQGNKLDRIIKQITSNEMPLTSYTVIHRNAILTGIQKEEIIHWIDKMKDSLSSKH' A
#
# COMPACT_ATOMS: atom_id res chain seq x y z
N MET A 1 -0.16 11.88 -7.97
CA MET A 1 -0.21 10.42 -8.17
C MET A 1 1.17 9.83 -8.54
N LEU A 2 2.26 10.36 -7.95
CA LEU A 2 3.66 9.91 -8.17
C LEU A 2 4.22 9.09 -6.99
N TRP A 3 3.48 9.00 -5.89
CA TRP A 3 3.91 8.32 -4.67
C TRP A 3 3.90 6.78 -4.79
N CYS A 4 3.00 6.20 -5.60
CA CYS A 4 2.91 4.75 -5.74
C CYS A 4 3.88 4.17 -6.77
N SER A 5 4.25 4.91 -7.82
CA SER A 5 5.06 4.38 -8.93
C SER A 5 6.47 3.95 -8.50
N ASN A 6 7.04 4.60 -7.47
CA ASN A 6 8.38 4.25 -6.97
C ASN A 6 8.37 3.13 -5.90
N ALA A 7 7.20 2.73 -5.39
CA ALA A 7 7.10 1.69 -4.36
C ALA A 7 7.35 0.28 -4.93
N TYR A 8 6.96 0.04 -6.18
CA TYR A 8 7.13 -1.26 -6.85
C TYR A 8 8.59 -1.63 -7.09
N LEU A 9 9.44 -0.65 -7.41
CA LEU A 9 10.88 -0.87 -7.65
C LEU A 9 11.66 -1.21 -6.36
N TRP A 10 11.16 -0.76 -5.21
CA TRP A 10 11.77 -1.02 -3.91
C TRP A 10 11.36 -2.37 -3.33
N ILE A 11 10.10 -2.77 -3.51
CA ILE A 11 9.57 -4.06 -3.03
C ILE A 11 10.21 -5.24 -3.77
N SER A 12 10.48 -5.13 -5.07
CA SER A 12 11.06 -6.21 -5.88
C SER A 12 12.45 -6.68 -5.42
N LYS A 13 13.20 -5.86 -4.67
CA LYS A 13 14.52 -6.22 -4.11
C LYS A 13 14.45 -7.07 -2.84
N TYR A 14 13.28 -7.24 -2.24
CA TYR A 14 13.10 -7.99 -1.01
C TYR A 14 12.75 -9.46 -1.25
N SER A 15 13.07 -10.32 -0.28
CA SER A 15 12.58 -11.71 -0.28
C SER A 15 11.06 -11.74 -0.11
N SER A 16 10.39 -12.79 -0.61
CA SER A 16 8.91 -12.91 -0.57
C SER A 16 8.33 -12.68 0.83
N ARG A 17 9.00 -13.18 1.88
CA ARG A 17 8.64 -12.93 3.28
C ARG A 17 8.69 -11.44 3.66
N LYS A 18 9.76 -10.74 3.26
CA LYS A 18 9.93 -9.29 3.54
C LYS A 18 8.93 -8.46 2.74
N GLN A 19 8.62 -8.86 1.50
CA GLN A 19 7.58 -8.24 0.67
C GLN A 19 6.21 -8.36 1.34
N GLY A 20 5.79 -9.57 1.73
CA GLY A 20 4.53 -9.80 2.45
C GLY A 20 4.41 -8.95 3.72
N ASN A 21 5.44 -8.97 4.58
CA ASN A 21 5.45 -8.15 5.80
C ASN A 21 5.36 -6.64 5.53
N LYS A 22 5.88 -6.16 4.39
CA LYS A 22 5.77 -4.75 4.02
C LYS A 22 4.36 -4.42 3.55
N LEU A 23 3.76 -5.27 2.72
CA LEU A 23 2.39 -5.13 2.25
C LEU A 23 1.39 -5.12 3.41
N ASP A 24 1.56 -6.01 4.39
CA ASP A 24 0.72 -6.04 5.60
C ASP A 24 0.81 -4.74 6.40
N ARG A 25 2.01 -4.15 6.50
CA ARG A 25 2.18 -2.85 7.16
C ARG A 25 1.45 -1.73 6.44
N ILE A 26 1.43 -1.75 5.11
CA ILE A 26 0.71 -0.74 4.31
C ILE A 26 -0.80 -0.87 4.55
N ILE A 27 -1.35 -2.09 4.52
CA ILE A 27 -2.77 -2.34 4.84
C ILE A 27 -3.11 -1.81 6.24
N LYS A 28 -2.29 -2.11 7.25
CA LYS A 28 -2.47 -1.61 8.62
C LYS A 28 -2.50 -0.08 8.69
N GLN A 29 -1.59 0.59 7.99
CA GLN A 29 -1.54 2.06 8.00
C GLN A 29 -2.76 2.70 7.32
N ILE A 30 -3.28 2.09 6.25
CA ILE A 30 -4.48 2.56 5.55
C ILE A 30 -5.73 2.35 6.41
N THR A 31 -5.86 1.18 7.03
CA THR A 31 -7.00 0.83 7.90
C THR A 31 -7.01 1.64 9.20
N SER A 32 -5.84 1.91 9.78
CA SER A 32 -5.69 2.78 10.96
C SER A 32 -5.85 4.28 10.67
N ASN A 33 -6.16 4.68 9.43
CA ASN A 33 -6.23 6.07 9.00
C ASN A 33 -4.93 6.88 9.22
N GLU A 34 -3.80 6.20 9.37
CA GLU A 34 -2.48 6.84 9.49
C GLU A 34 -1.96 7.32 8.12
N MET A 35 -2.53 6.79 7.03
CA MET A 35 -2.24 7.21 5.67
C MET A 35 -3.44 7.83 4.95
N PRO A 36 -3.24 8.95 4.23
CA PRO A 36 -1.99 9.71 4.09
C PRO A 36 -1.66 10.57 5.33
N LEU A 37 -0.38 10.90 5.53
CA LEU A 37 0.06 11.79 6.60
C LEU A 37 -0.73 13.10 6.59
N THR A 38 -1.18 13.55 7.76
CA THR A 38 -1.99 14.77 7.89
C THR A 38 -1.28 15.98 7.27
N SER A 39 0.02 16.14 7.52
CA SER A 39 0.83 17.22 6.94
C SER A 39 0.82 17.23 5.42
N TYR A 40 0.76 16.06 4.78
CA TYR A 40 0.67 15.95 3.32
C TYR A 40 -0.72 16.35 2.81
N THR A 41 -1.78 15.96 3.53
CA THR A 41 -3.17 16.28 3.18
C THR A 41 -3.55 17.75 3.33
N VAL A 42 -2.82 18.52 4.17
CA VAL A 42 -3.04 19.97 4.32
C VAL A 42 -2.86 20.70 2.98
N ILE A 43 -1.82 20.33 2.22
CA ILE A 43 -1.50 20.95 0.93
C ILE A 43 -2.13 20.15 -0.23
N HIS A 44 -2.29 18.83 -0.05
CA HIS A 44 -2.82 17.93 -1.08
C HIS A 44 -4.15 17.30 -0.64
N ARG A 45 -5.21 18.10 -0.63
CA ARG A 45 -6.57 17.65 -0.30
C ARG A 45 -7.03 16.46 -1.15
N ASN A 46 -6.61 16.41 -2.42
CA ASN A 46 -6.94 15.34 -3.35
C ASN A 46 -6.29 13.99 -2.99
N ALA A 47 -5.36 13.96 -2.03
CA ALA A 47 -4.74 12.73 -1.56
C ALA A 47 -5.55 12.02 -0.47
N ILE A 48 -6.61 12.65 0.05
CA ILE A 48 -7.47 12.05 1.08
C ILE A 48 -8.19 10.84 0.47
N LEU A 49 -7.88 9.66 0.99
CA LEU A 49 -8.48 8.41 0.52
C LEU A 49 -9.90 8.27 1.07
N THR A 50 -10.86 8.10 0.15
CA THR A 50 -12.24 7.73 0.50
C THR A 50 -12.32 6.26 0.93
N GLY A 51 -13.41 5.86 1.59
CA GLY A 51 -13.59 4.47 2.04
C GLY A 51 -13.45 3.46 0.89
N ILE A 52 -14.11 3.73 -0.24
CA ILE A 52 -14.08 2.88 -1.44
C ILE A 52 -12.65 2.74 -1.97
N GLN A 53 -11.90 3.84 -2.07
CA GLN A 53 -10.51 3.80 -2.53
C GLN A 53 -9.60 2.99 -1.60
N LYS A 54 -9.87 3.03 -0.28
CA LYS A 54 -9.10 2.20 0.68
C LYS A 54 -9.36 0.72 0.44
N GLU A 55 -10.62 0.34 0.22
CA GLU A 55 -11.00 -1.05 -0.08
C GLU A 55 -10.37 -1.54 -1.38
N GLU A 56 -10.39 -0.72 -2.44
CA GLU A 56 -9.73 -1.05 -3.71
C GLU A 56 -8.22 -1.28 -3.55
N ILE A 57 -7.55 -0.43 -2.77
CA ILE A 57 -6.11 -0.58 -2.49
C ILE A 57 -5.85 -1.86 -1.69
N ILE A 58 -6.65 -2.16 -0.66
CA ILE A 58 -6.50 -3.37 0.15
C ILE A 58 -6.67 -4.61 -0.73
N HIS A 59 -7.74 -4.66 -1.52
CA HIS A 59 -8.02 -5.77 -2.43
C HIS A 59 -6.89 -5.98 -3.45
N TRP A 60 -6.34 -4.89 -3.98
CA TRP A 60 -5.20 -4.94 -4.89
C TRP A 60 -3.93 -5.48 -4.20
N ILE A 61 -3.67 -5.09 -2.95
CA ILE A 61 -2.54 -5.61 -2.16
C ILE A 61 -2.71 -7.10 -1.86
N ASP A 62 -3.92 -7.54 -1.52
CA ASP A 62 -4.18 -8.96 -1.23
C ASP A 62 -3.93 -9.84 -2.47
N LYS A 63 -4.40 -9.41 -3.65
CA LYS A 63 -4.06 -10.08 -4.93
C LYS A 63 -2.55 -10.17 -5.17
N MET A 64 -1.80 -9.13 -4.83
CA MET A 64 -0.34 -9.19 -4.92
C MET A 64 0.24 -10.20 -3.96
N LYS A 65 -0.23 -10.27 -2.70
CA LYS A 65 0.24 -11.25 -1.73
C LYS A 65 -0.01 -12.69 -2.20
N ASP A 66 -1.17 -12.95 -2.78
CA ASP A 66 -1.49 -14.26 -3.35
C ASP A 66 -0.47 -14.65 -4.42
N SER A 67 -0.13 -13.72 -5.33
CA SER A 67 0.89 -13.93 -6.38
C SER A 67 2.31 -14.15 -5.84
N LEU A 68 2.62 -13.64 -4.63
CA LEU A 68 3.90 -13.87 -3.96
C LEU A 68 3.95 -15.24 -3.29
N SER A 69 2.81 -15.73 -2.78
CA SER A 69 2.70 -17.05 -2.15
C SER A 69 2.73 -18.18 -3.17
N SER A 70 2.17 -17.96 -4.37
CA SER A 70 2.13 -18.94 -5.46
C SER A 70 3.45 -19.11 -6.22
N LYS A 71 4.48 -18.32 -5.87
CA LYS A 71 5.81 -18.37 -6.51
C LYS A 71 6.72 -19.46 -5.91
N HIS A 72 6.15 -20.39 -5.15
CA HIS A 72 6.85 -21.44 -4.44
C HIS A 72 6.54 -22.82 -4.99
#